data_AF-A0A4V3IXT4-F1
#
_entry.id   AF-A0A4V3IXT4-F1
#
_cell.length_a   1.000
_cell.length_b   1.000
_cell.length_c   1.000
_cell.angle_alpha   90.00
_cell.angle_beta   90.00
_cell.angle_gamma   90.00
#
_symmetry.space_group_name_H-M   'P 1'
#
loop_
_entity.id
_entity.type
_entity.pdbx_description
1 polymer ?
#
loop_
_entity_poly.entity_id
_entity_poly.type
_entity_poly.pdbx_seq_one_letter_code
_entity_poly.pdbx_strand_id
1 'polypeptide(L)'
;MELLFVALGGALLGLAARYALPRRLTHGSVLVPAVGTGVASLVWVALTWLGWAWDGGWIWWVSLVVAAVASVAVDVVLGRRREAADLTMLHSISKTGLPA
;
A
#
# COMPACT_ATOMS: atom_id res chain seq x y z
N MET A 1 -18.36 13.57 -7.48
CA MET A 1 -17.03 13.82 -8.09
C MET A 1 -15.88 13.66 -7.08
N GLU A 2 -16.15 13.68 -5.77
CA GLU A 2 -15.13 13.63 -4.70
C GLU A 2 -14.40 12.29 -4.58
N LEU A 3 -15.10 11.17 -4.86
CA LEU A 3 -14.51 9.83 -4.89
C LEU A 3 -13.27 9.73 -5.80
N LEU A 4 -13.31 10.40 -6.95
CA LEU A 4 -12.20 10.39 -7.91
C LEU A 4 -10.97 11.08 -7.31
N PHE A 5 -11.16 12.20 -6.60
CA PHE A 5 -10.08 12.93 -5.96
C PHE A 5 -9.49 12.18 -4.75
N VAL A 6 -10.32 11.49 -3.98
CA VAL A 6 -9.87 10.65 -2.85
C VAL A 6 -9.08 9.45 -3.36
N ALA A 7 -9.55 8.81 -4.42
CA ALA A 7 -8.82 7.75 -5.10
C ALA A 7 -7.47 8.27 -5.62
N LEU A 8 -7.43 9.45 -6.24
CA LEU A 8 -6.20 10.09 -6.70
C LEU A 8 -5.26 10.43 -5.54
N GLY A 9 -5.80 10.96 -4.43
CA GLY A 9 -5.06 11.25 -3.21
C GLY A 9 -4.45 9.98 -2.60
N GLY A 10 -5.23 8.89 -2.55
CA GLY A 10 -4.75 7.57 -2.16
C GLY A 10 -3.64 7.05 -3.07
N ALA A 11 -3.76 7.24 -4.39
CA ALA A 11 -2.73 6.87 -5.36
C ALA A 11 -1.43 7.64 -5.12
N LEU A 12 -1.52 8.97 -4.93
CA LEU A 12 -0.38 9.84 -4.66
C LEU A 12 0.28 9.53 -3.33
N LEU A 13 -0.51 9.27 -2.28
CA LEU A 13 0.01 8.85 -0.98
C LEU A 13 0.68 7.48 -1.05
N GLY A 14 0.10 6.52 -1.77
CA GLY A 14 0.72 5.22 -2.01
C GLY A 14 2.00 5.31 -2.82
N LEU A 15 2.06 6.23 -3.79
CA LEU A 15 3.28 6.52 -4.53
C LEU A 15 4.34 7.19 -3.64
N ALA A 16 3.95 8.18 -2.85
CA ALA A 16 4.83 8.85 -1.91
C ALA A 16 5.40 7.88 -0.88
N ALA A 17 4.57 6.98 -0.33
CA ALA A 17 4.99 5.93 0.58
C ALA A 17 6.05 5.02 -0.07
N ARG A 18 5.80 4.56 -1.31
CA ARG A 18 6.75 3.75 -2.08
C ARG A 18 8.12 4.42 -2.25
N TYR A 19 8.15 5.73 -2.52
CA TYR A 19 9.41 6.44 -2.76
C TYR A 19 10.12 6.85 -1.46
N ALA A 20 9.36 7.13 -0.40
CA ALA A 20 9.90 7.50 0.91
C ALA A 20 10.52 6.32 1.66
N LEU A 21 10.04 5.09 1.42
CA LEU A 21 10.47 3.90 2.16
C LEU A 21 11.65 3.16 1.49
N PRO A 22 12.58 2.60 2.30
CA PRO A 22 13.65 1.73 1.82
C PRO A 22 13.11 0.34 1.45
N ARG A 23 13.75 -0.34 0.47
CA ARG A 23 13.36 -1.64 -0.16
C ARG A 23 12.37 -1.58 -1.33
N ARG A 24 12.13 -0.41 -1.92
CA ARG A 24 11.32 -0.19 -3.14
C ARG A 24 11.62 -1.09 -4.36
N LEU A 25 12.78 -1.75 -4.42
CA LEU A 25 13.15 -2.69 -5.48
C LEU A 25 12.58 -4.09 -5.28
N THR A 26 12.13 -4.43 -4.08
CA THR A 26 11.60 -5.76 -3.76
C THR A 26 10.17 -5.95 -4.28
N HIS A 27 9.43 -4.89 -4.62
CA HIS A 27 8.02 -4.96 -5.05
C HIS A 27 7.72 -4.18 -6.32
N GLY A 28 6.75 -4.65 -7.10
CA GLY A 28 6.38 -4.04 -8.37
C GLY A 28 5.83 -2.61 -8.21
N SER A 29 6.26 -1.72 -9.13
CA SER A 29 5.68 -0.43 -9.53
C SER A 29 4.40 0.07 -8.84
N VAL A 30 3.39 -0.74 -9.10
CA VAL A 30 1.99 -0.35 -9.04
C VAL A 30 1.34 -0.84 -7.75
N LEU A 31 1.97 -1.77 -7.03
CA LEU A 31 1.32 -2.46 -5.91
C LEU A 31 0.96 -1.51 -4.76
N VAL A 32 1.93 -0.73 -4.27
CA VAL A 32 1.70 0.22 -3.15
C VAL A 32 0.75 1.36 -3.55
N PRO A 33 0.88 1.98 -4.74
CA PRO A 33 -0.12 2.93 -5.24
C PRO A 33 -1.53 2.32 -5.35
N ALA A 34 -1.66 1.12 -5.93
CA ALA A 34 -2.97 0.47 -6.10
C ALA A 34 -3.65 0.17 -4.76
N VAL A 35 -2.88 -0.26 -3.75
CA VAL A 35 -3.38 -0.43 -2.38
C VAL A 35 -3.85 0.92 -1.82
N GLY A 36 -3.06 1.97 -1.97
CA GLY A 36 -3.44 3.32 -1.50
C GLY A 36 -4.75 3.79 -2.12
N THR A 37 -4.90 3.67 -3.44
CA THR A 37 -6.13 3.99 -4.19
C THR A 37 -7.31 3.15 -3.72
N GLY A 38 -7.12 1.83 -3.61
CA GLY A 38 -8.17 0.89 -3.22
C GLY A 38 -8.66 1.12 -1.80
N VAL A 39 -7.74 1.29 -0.85
CA VAL A 39 -8.08 1.56 0.56
C VAL A 39 -8.76 2.91 0.70
N ALA A 40 -8.25 3.98 0.06
CA ALA A 40 -8.89 5.29 0.10
C ALA A 40 -10.33 5.23 -0.41
N SER A 41 -10.56 4.54 -1.53
CA SER A 41 -11.88 4.36 -2.13
C SER A 41 -12.82 3.54 -1.23
N LEU A 42 -12.35 2.42 -0.69
CA LEU A 42 -13.14 1.56 0.20
C LEU A 42 -13.52 2.26 1.49
N VAL A 43 -12.57 2.96 2.12
CA VAL A 43 -12.81 3.70 3.38
C VAL A 43 -13.78 4.84 3.15
N TRP A 44 -13.65 5.58 2.04
CA TRP A 44 -14.60 6.62 1.70
C TRP A 44 -16.02 6.07 1.55
N VAL A 45 -16.19 5.01 0.74
CA VAL A 45 -17.51 4.39 0.53
C VAL A 45 -18.08 3.86 1.86
N ALA A 46 -17.25 3.21 2.68
CA ALA A 46 -17.68 2.72 3.99
C ALA A 46 -18.13 3.85 4.92
N LEU A 47 -17.41 4.98 4.94
CA LEU A 47 -17.80 6.16 5.73
C LEU A 47 -19.09 6.80 5.21
N THR A 48 -19.28 6.86 3.89
CA THR A 48 -20.56 7.34 3.33
C THR A 48 -21.73 6.44 3.70
N TRP A 49 -21.52 5.12 3.78
CA TRP A 49 -22.54 4.18 4.26
C TRP A 49 -22.81 4.30 5.76
N LEU A 50 -21.81 4.71 6.55
CA LEU A 50 -21.98 5.08 7.96
C LEU A 50 -22.75 6.41 8.16
N GLY A 51 -23.19 7.07 7.08
CA GLY A 51 -23.94 8.32 7.14
C GLY A 51 -23.08 9.56 7.35
N TRP A 52 -21.76 9.47 7.15
CA TRP A 52 -20.90 10.65 7.19
C TRP A 52 -21.19 11.56 6.00
N ALA A 53 -21.14 12.86 6.27
CA ALA A 53 -21.35 13.88 5.27
C ALA A 53 -20.25 13.81 4.20
N TRP A 54 -20.66 13.63 2.94
CA TRP A 54 -19.77 13.56 1.78
C TRP A 54 -18.95 14.85 1.59
N ASP A 55 -19.57 16.00 1.88
CA ASP A 55 -18.96 17.33 1.88
C ASP A 55 -18.16 17.65 3.17
N GLY A 56 -18.10 16.70 4.10
CA GLY A 56 -17.39 16.86 5.36
C GLY A 56 -15.88 16.77 5.19
N GLY A 57 -15.14 17.79 5.60
CA GLY A 57 -13.66 17.74 5.60
C GLY A 57 -13.07 16.60 6.44
N TRP A 58 -13.84 16.01 7.35
CA TRP A 58 -13.39 14.89 8.19
C TRP A 58 -13.33 13.55 7.44
N ILE A 59 -14.23 13.32 6.48
CA ILE A 59 -14.21 12.09 5.66
C ILE A 59 -12.93 12.00 4.83
N TRP A 60 -12.41 13.16 4.42
CA TRP A 60 -11.13 13.32 3.74
C TRP A 60 -9.96 12.92 4.63
N TRP A 61 -9.88 13.46 5.85
CA TRP A 61 -8.78 13.14 6.76
C TRP A 61 -8.75 11.65 7.09
N VAL A 62 -9.89 11.04 7.40
CA VAL A 62 -9.94 9.63 7.74
C VAL A 62 -9.56 8.74 6.56
N SER A 63 -10.14 8.99 5.38
CA SER A 63 -9.85 8.18 4.18
C SER A 63 -8.38 8.26 3.75
N LEU A 64 -7.78 9.47 3.77
CA LEU A 64 -6.37 9.65 3.43
C LEU A 64 -5.43 9.09 4.48
N VAL A 65 -5.72 9.27 5.77
CA VAL A 65 -4.89 8.71 6.86
C VAL A 65 -4.92 7.19 6.81
N VAL A 66 -6.08 6.56 6.66
CA VAL A 66 -6.18 5.09 6.58
C VAL A 66 -5.48 4.57 5.33
N ALA A 67 -5.61 5.25 4.18
CA ALA A 67 -4.89 4.89 2.97
C ALA A 67 -3.37 4.98 3.14
N ALA A 68 -2.87 6.08 3.74
CA ALA A 68 -1.44 6.25 4.01
C ALA A 68 -0.91 5.15 4.95
N VAL A 69 -1.60 4.89 6.05
CA VAL A 69 -1.23 3.84 7.01
C VAL A 69 -1.22 2.46 6.32
N ALA A 70 -2.23 2.15 5.50
CA ALA A 70 -2.28 0.89 4.78
C ALA A 70 -1.15 0.76 3.75
N SER A 71 -0.85 1.81 2.98
CA SER A 71 0.26 1.83 2.03
C SER A 71 1.61 1.61 2.71
N VAL A 72 1.87 2.30 3.83
CA VAL A 72 3.09 2.13 4.62
C VAL A 72 3.18 0.73 5.21
N ALA A 73 2.09 0.22 5.79
CA ALA A 73 2.05 -1.11 6.37
C ALA A 73 2.32 -2.19 5.32
N VAL A 74 1.70 -2.08 4.14
CA VAL A 74 1.94 -3.01 3.03
C VAL A 74 3.40 -2.95 2.58
N ASP A 75 3.96 -1.77 2.34
CA ASP A 75 5.34 -1.65 1.87
C ASP A 75 6.37 -2.24 2.87
N VAL A 76 6.20 -1.96 4.17
CA VAL A 76 7.08 -2.49 5.22
C VAL A 76 6.94 -4.01 5.38
N VAL A 77 5.72 -4.54 5.40
CA VAL A 77 5.47 -5.99 5.61
C VAL A 77 5.97 -6.78 4.41
N LEU A 78 5.70 -6.31 3.19
CA LEU A 78 6.11 -7.00 1.97
C LEU A 78 7.63 -6.96 1.84
N GLY A 79 8.27 -5.81 2.12
CA GLY A 79 9.73 -5.64 2.20
C GLY A 79 10.40 -6.73 3.03
N ARG A 80 9.94 -6.89 4.28
CA ARG A 80 10.48 -7.87 5.23
C ARG A 80 10.21 -9.31 4.80
N ARG A 81 9.02 -9.60 4.29
CA ARG A 81 8.62 -10.95 3.87
C ARG A 81 9.44 -11.43 2.68
N ARG A 82 9.72 -10.56 1.71
CA ARG A 82 10.52 -10.92 0.53
C ARG A 82 11.99 -11.14 0.85
N GLU A 83 12.61 -10.29 1.67
CA GLU A 83 14.01 -10.52 2.10
C GLU A 83 14.16 -11.87 2.83
N ALA A 84 13.20 -12.22 3.69
CA ALA A 84 13.22 -13.51 4.40
C ALA A 84 13.02 -14.71 3.46
N ALA A 85 12.15 -14.58 2.45
CA ALA A 85 11.92 -15.62 1.45
C ALA A 85 13.16 -15.84 0.57
N ASP A 86 13.80 -14.76 0.12
CA ASP A 86 15.00 -14.80 -0.71
C ASP A 86 16.18 -15.45 0.03
N LEU A 87 16.38 -15.13 1.32
CA LEU A 87 17.40 -15.79 2.16
C LEU A 87 17.13 -17.28 2.34
N THR A 88 15.86 -17.67 2.48
CA THR A 88 15.47 -19.08 2.61
C THR A 88 15.76 -19.85 1.32
N MET A 89 15.46 -19.24 0.18
CA MET A 89 15.74 -19.82 -1.15
C MET A 89 17.24 -19.89 -1.43
N LEU A 90 18.02 -18.87 -1.09
CA LEU A 90 19.48 -18.89 -1.22
C LEU A 90 20.09 -20.01 -0.35
N HIS A 91 19.59 -20.19 0.87
CA HIS A 91 20.06 -21.23 1.78
C HIS A 91 19.70 -22.63 1.29
N SER A 92 18.56 -22.81 0.61
CA SER A 92 18.21 -24.10 0.01
C SER A 92 19.14 -24.42 -1.15
N ILE A 93 19.31 -23.50 -2.11
CA ILE A 93 20.15 -23.70 -3.30
C ILE A 93 21.64 -23.89 -2.95
N SER A 94 22.15 -23.13 -1.98
CA SER A 94 23.54 -23.27 -1.53
C SER A 94 23.82 -24.60 -0.81
N LYS A 95 22.80 -25.21 -0.17
CA LYS A 95 22.91 -26.55 0.42
C LYS A 95 22.82 -27.67 -0.61
N THR A 96 22.02 -27.51 -1.67
CA THR A 96 21.89 -28.54 -2.71
C THR A 96 23.03 -28.53 -3.72
N GLY A 97 23.78 -27.43 -3.86
CA GLY A 97 25.00 -27.36 -4.70
C GLY A 97 24.78 -27.57 -6.21
N LEU A 98 23.53 -27.57 -6.68
CA LEU A 98 23.19 -27.80 -8.08
C LEU A 98 22.87 -26.47 -8.78
N PRO A 99 23.60 -26.10 -9.86
CA PRO A 99 23.04 -25.19 -10.84
C PRO A 99 21.87 -25.87 -11.54
N ALA A 100 20.79 -25.11 -11.77
CA ALA A 100 19.56 -25.56 -12.41
C ALA A 100 19.79 -26.12 -13.82
#